data_AF-A0A9W8MAB5-F1
#
_entry.id   AF-A0A9W8MAB5-F1
#
_cell.length_a   1.000
_cell.length_b   1.000
_cell.length_c   1.000
_cell.angle_alpha   90.00
_cell.angle_beta   90.00
_cell.angle_gamma   90.00
#
_symmetry.space_group_name_H-M   'P 1'
#
loop_
_entity.id
_entity.type
_entity.pdbx_description
1 polymer ?
#
loop_
_entity_poly.entity_id
_entity_poly.type
_entity_poly.pdbx_seq_one_letter_code
_entity_poly.pdbx_strand_id
1 'polypeptide(L)'
;MVTIAPSEPLLAEAAFEHLHYFCRWEEVLEIIAANLNTWGIHQGDRGEFVMGLIWMAARDAVVVKAFPGNVQNRRPWDPYRHSVVFIMDFMKNLLPTGYHQELESMKPSVGDGTVEFQHAFADCRLWCNHFIQVQDYKAISTKFLCALLSNGIGVLCAPNQAGIDLLWIGLKGDKICGENLVLILGQAKNDKSYRTKSNPLILDAMDPVKLDICAANRSIPIIRIVFALASEEPGITLVEPSDRKSPRLKQPSEFTSYDFWFAGVDPSTFQCVTAKEAGYYRDLLASSRPIYNPPFPVPRDLGDLTRLVGLKNETEGVGEARVNMRRAANTMMMATKPHFPDTWHALLFKGKD
;
A
#
# COMPACT_ATOMS: atom_id res chain seq x y z
N MET A 1 18.88 -7.43 1.70
CA MET A 1 17.55 -7.33 2.34
C MET A 1 17.55 -8.30 3.51
N VAL A 2 17.56 -7.82 4.74
CA VAL A 2 17.46 -8.68 5.92
C VAL A 2 16.10 -8.40 6.54
N THR A 3 15.07 -9.13 6.11
CA THR A 3 13.91 -9.33 6.98
C THR A 3 14.37 -10.29 8.08
N ILE A 4 14.76 -9.74 9.23
CA ILE A 4 15.34 -10.52 10.35
C ILE A 4 14.29 -11.42 11.05
N ALA A 5 13.06 -11.44 10.54
CA ALA A 5 11.96 -12.23 11.06
C ALA A 5 11.16 -12.87 9.91
N PRO A 6 11.31 -14.18 9.66
CA PRO A 6 10.44 -14.92 8.73
C PRO A 6 8.97 -14.91 9.17
N SER A 7 8.67 -14.37 10.36
CA SER A 7 7.32 -14.20 10.88
C SER A 7 6.62 -12.94 10.37
N GLU A 8 7.25 -12.04 9.63
CA GLU A 8 6.66 -10.75 9.25
C GLU A 8 5.36 -10.89 8.44
N PRO A 9 5.28 -11.75 7.40
CA PRO A 9 4.01 -12.00 6.72
C PRO A 9 2.95 -12.63 7.64
N LEU A 10 3.36 -13.51 8.56
CA LEU A 10 2.45 -14.15 9.51
C LEU A 10 1.92 -13.15 10.55
N LEU A 11 2.76 -12.23 11.01
CA LEU A 11 2.39 -11.19 11.96
C LEU A 11 1.44 -10.18 11.31
N ALA A 12 1.64 -9.87 10.03
CA ALA A 12 0.72 -9.03 9.26
C ALA A 12 -0.65 -9.68 9.12
N GLU A 13 -0.72 -10.99 8.82
CA GLU A 13 -1.99 -11.72 8.80
C GLU A 13 -2.65 -11.79 10.18
N ALA A 14 -1.89 -12.07 11.24
CA ALA A 14 -2.41 -12.09 12.61
C ALA A 14 -2.95 -10.70 13.03
N ALA A 15 -2.26 -9.63 12.62
CA ALA A 15 -2.73 -8.26 12.83
C ALA A 15 -4.03 -8.02 12.07
N PHE A 16 -4.11 -8.39 10.78
CA PHE A 16 -5.35 -8.32 9.99
C PHE A 16 -6.51 -9.03 10.70
N GLU A 17 -6.32 -10.29 11.13
CA GLU A 17 -7.36 -11.03 11.84
C GLU A 17 -7.78 -10.33 13.14
N HIS A 18 -6.81 -9.82 13.91
CA HIS A 18 -7.09 -9.09 15.13
C HIS A 18 -7.93 -7.82 14.88
N LEU A 19 -7.51 -7.03 13.89
CA LEU A 19 -8.11 -5.76 13.52
C LEU A 19 -9.54 -5.90 13.01
N HIS A 20 -9.85 -6.97 12.26
CA HIS A 20 -11.15 -7.14 11.61
C HIS A 20 -12.12 -8.06 12.35
N TYR A 21 -11.63 -8.96 13.21
CA TYR A 21 -12.50 -9.90 13.95
C TYR A 21 -12.61 -9.59 15.44
N PHE A 22 -11.64 -8.90 16.03
CA PHE A 22 -11.57 -8.69 17.48
C PHE A 22 -11.58 -7.23 17.89
N CYS A 23 -11.18 -6.31 17.00
CA CYS A 23 -11.20 -4.87 17.23
C CYS A 23 -12.13 -4.16 16.25
N ARG A 24 -12.42 -2.89 16.54
CA ARG A 24 -13.03 -1.98 15.56
C ARG A 24 -11.92 -1.12 14.97
N TRP A 25 -11.83 -1.05 13.65
CA TRP A 25 -10.78 -0.28 12.95
C TRP A 25 -10.69 1.18 13.44
N GLU A 26 -11.82 1.80 13.75
CA GLU A 26 -11.88 3.14 14.35
C GLU A 26 -11.09 3.26 15.67
N GLU A 27 -11.15 2.25 16.54
CA GLU A 27 -10.44 2.26 17.85
C GLU A 27 -8.93 2.15 17.62
N VAL A 28 -8.53 1.40 16.61
CA VAL A 28 -7.13 1.23 16.25
C VAL A 28 -6.57 2.55 15.71
N LEU A 29 -7.29 3.20 14.78
CA LEU A 29 -6.88 4.51 14.26
C LEU A 29 -6.79 5.57 15.37
N GLU A 30 -7.71 5.55 16.34
CA GLU A 30 -7.65 6.42 17.51
C GLU A 30 -6.39 6.19 18.34
N ILE A 31 -6.07 4.93 18.67
CA ILE A 31 -4.87 4.58 19.44
C ILE A 31 -3.62 5.00 18.67
N ILE A 32 -3.55 4.73 17.36
CA ILE A 32 -2.42 5.12 16.52
C ILE A 32 -2.27 6.64 16.54
N ALA A 33 -3.34 7.40 16.27
CA ALA A 33 -3.31 8.86 16.25
C ALA A 33 -2.88 9.45 17.61
N ALA A 34 -3.34 8.88 18.72
CA ALA A 34 -3.03 9.35 20.07
C ALA A 34 -1.56 9.07 20.49
N ASN A 35 -0.93 8.03 19.93
CA ASN A 35 0.37 7.54 20.41
C ASN A 35 1.50 7.64 19.38
N LEU A 36 1.24 8.09 18.16
CA LEU A 36 2.25 8.07 17.10
C LEU A 36 3.54 8.84 17.47
N ASN A 37 3.38 9.97 18.16
CA ASN A 37 4.50 10.80 18.62
C ASN A 37 5.29 10.16 19.76
N THR A 38 4.66 9.31 20.58
CA THR A 38 5.32 8.63 21.72
C THR A 38 6.02 7.35 21.29
N TRP A 39 5.53 6.68 20.24
CA TRP A 39 6.10 5.43 19.74
C TRP A 39 7.36 5.60 18.88
N GLY A 40 7.75 6.84 18.55
CA GLY A 40 8.92 7.10 17.72
C GLY A 40 8.79 6.57 16.29
N ILE A 41 7.55 6.43 15.79
CA ILE A 41 7.28 5.97 14.43
C ILE A 41 7.37 7.17 13.47
N HIS A 42 8.27 7.09 12.50
CA HIS A 42 8.35 8.09 11.45
C HIS A 42 7.16 7.97 10.50
N GLN A 43 6.37 9.04 10.39
CA GLN A 43 5.06 9.04 9.71
C GLN A 43 5.18 9.35 8.19
N GLY A 44 6.38 9.77 7.77
CA GLY A 44 6.60 10.36 6.46
C GLY A 44 6.18 11.83 6.46
N ASP A 45 6.82 12.65 5.63
CA ASP A 45 6.59 14.10 5.63
C ASP A 45 5.42 14.51 4.71
N ARG A 46 4.97 13.59 3.85
CA ARG A 46 3.99 13.87 2.78
C ARG A 46 2.70 13.07 2.92
N GLY A 47 2.57 12.29 3.99
CA GLY A 47 1.39 11.46 4.26
C GLY A 47 1.51 10.03 3.72
N GLU A 48 2.74 9.54 3.52
CA GLU A 48 3.03 8.19 3.03
C GLU A 48 2.40 7.11 3.91
N PHE A 49 2.44 7.30 5.24
CA PHE A 49 1.83 6.38 6.19
C PHE A 49 0.31 6.31 6.02
N VAL A 50 -0.36 7.47 5.90
CA VAL A 50 -1.82 7.54 5.71
C VAL A 50 -2.24 6.93 4.38
N MET A 51 -1.49 7.18 3.31
CA MET A 51 -1.72 6.53 2.00
C MET A 51 -1.62 5.00 2.13
N GLY A 52 -0.62 4.48 2.83
CA GLY A 52 -0.47 3.04 3.09
C GLY A 52 -1.63 2.44 3.89
N LEU A 53 -2.12 3.15 4.92
CA LEU A 53 -3.30 2.73 5.69
C LEU A 53 -4.56 2.66 4.83
N ILE A 54 -4.80 3.66 3.99
CA ILE A 54 -5.97 3.68 3.08
C ILE A 54 -5.89 2.54 2.06
N TRP A 55 -4.71 2.28 1.50
CA TRP A 55 -4.45 1.17 0.60
C TRP A 55 -4.73 -0.19 1.26
N MET A 56 -4.25 -0.39 2.49
CA MET A 56 -4.55 -1.60 3.26
C MET A 56 -6.04 -1.73 3.57
N ALA A 57 -6.70 -0.66 4.02
CA ALA A 57 -8.13 -0.66 4.34
C ALA A 57 -9.00 -1.02 3.13
N ALA A 58 -8.69 -0.49 1.94
CA ALA A 58 -9.39 -0.82 0.70
C ALA A 58 -9.25 -2.30 0.34
N ARG A 59 -8.03 -2.85 0.46
CA ARG A 59 -7.77 -4.28 0.21
C ARG A 59 -8.47 -5.16 1.25
N ASP A 60 -8.41 -4.79 2.52
CA ASP A 60 -9.00 -5.56 3.60
C ASP A 60 -10.52 -5.62 3.50
N ALA A 61 -11.15 -4.53 3.09
CA ALA A 61 -12.58 -4.50 2.81
C ALA A 61 -12.99 -5.53 1.73
N VAL A 62 -12.15 -5.75 0.70
CA VAL A 62 -12.39 -6.80 -0.30
C VAL A 62 -12.34 -8.18 0.35
N VAL A 63 -11.31 -8.44 1.16
CA VAL A 63 -11.12 -9.73 1.81
C VAL A 63 -12.24 -10.03 2.78
N VAL A 64 -12.66 -9.07 3.60
CA VAL A 64 -13.78 -9.24 4.54
C VAL A 64 -15.10 -9.51 3.79
N LYS A 65 -15.38 -8.79 2.69
CA LYS A 65 -16.59 -8.98 1.87
C LYS A 65 -16.66 -10.34 1.18
N ALA A 66 -15.51 -10.89 0.77
CA ALA A 66 -15.45 -12.20 0.13
C ALA A 66 -15.84 -13.36 1.07
N PHE A 67 -15.85 -13.13 2.39
CA PHE A 67 -16.22 -14.13 3.41
C PHE A 67 -17.33 -13.62 4.34
N PRO A 68 -18.58 -13.46 3.85
CA PRO A 68 -19.72 -13.06 4.65
C PRO A 68 -20.19 -14.27 5.48
N GLY A 69 -19.67 -14.42 6.70
CA GLY A 69 -20.04 -15.51 7.60
C GLY A 69 -19.68 -15.23 9.05
N ASN A 70 -20.49 -15.78 9.98
CA ASN A 70 -20.30 -15.67 11.42
C ASN A 70 -18.85 -16.00 11.81
N VAL A 71 -18.22 -15.07 12.53
CA VAL A 71 -16.84 -15.09 13.04
C VAL A 71 -16.48 -16.43 13.72
N GLN A 72 -17.46 -17.13 14.26
CA GLN A 72 -17.30 -18.39 15.01
C GLN A 72 -17.08 -19.64 14.14
N ASN A 73 -17.46 -19.65 12.86
CA ASN A 73 -17.29 -20.81 11.95
C ASN A 73 -16.14 -20.62 10.95
N ARG A 74 -15.33 -19.56 11.10
CA ARG A 74 -14.11 -19.40 10.32
C ARG A 74 -13.16 -20.52 10.74
N ARG A 75 -12.84 -21.44 9.82
CA ARG A 75 -11.64 -22.26 10.02
C ARG A 75 -10.47 -21.29 10.23
N PRO A 76 -9.64 -21.51 11.26
CA PRO A 76 -8.46 -20.69 11.46
C PRO A 76 -7.57 -20.93 10.25
N TRP A 77 -7.23 -19.87 9.51
CA TRP A 77 -6.19 -19.88 8.48
C TRP A 77 -6.53 -20.61 7.16
N ASP A 78 -7.16 -19.91 6.20
CA ASP A 78 -6.98 -20.20 4.75
C ASP A 78 -6.11 -19.08 4.13
N PRO A 79 -4.78 -19.23 4.15
CA PRO A 79 -3.84 -18.20 3.70
C PRO A 79 -3.97 -17.93 2.20
N TYR A 80 -4.57 -18.86 1.44
CA TYR A 80 -4.70 -18.75 -0.01
C TYR A 80 -5.87 -17.89 -0.43
N ARG A 81 -6.92 -17.86 0.39
CA ARG A 81 -8.15 -17.13 0.11
C ARG A 81 -8.17 -15.71 0.68
N HIS A 82 -7.44 -15.48 1.78
CA HIS A 82 -7.45 -14.18 2.45
C HIS A 82 -6.38 -13.21 1.90
N SER A 83 -5.44 -13.67 1.07
CA SER A 83 -4.24 -12.89 0.74
C SER A 83 -4.27 -12.21 -0.63
N VAL A 84 -5.08 -12.73 -1.56
CA VAL A 84 -5.06 -12.34 -2.97
C VAL A 84 -6.39 -11.71 -3.37
N VAL A 85 -6.36 -10.49 -3.90
CA VAL A 85 -7.55 -9.74 -4.34
C VAL A 85 -7.43 -9.34 -5.80
N PHE A 86 -8.54 -9.24 -6.54
CA PHE A 86 -8.49 -8.68 -7.89
C PHE A 86 -8.29 -7.17 -7.85
N ILE A 87 -7.54 -6.63 -8.81
CA ILE A 87 -7.32 -5.17 -8.92
C ILE A 87 -8.64 -4.42 -9.07
N MET A 88 -9.58 -4.98 -9.83
CA MET A 88 -10.92 -4.39 -9.99
C MET A 88 -11.65 -4.25 -8.66
N ASP A 89 -11.65 -5.30 -7.83
CA ASP A 89 -12.31 -5.26 -6.52
C ASP A 89 -11.61 -4.30 -5.57
N PHE A 90 -10.29 -4.27 -5.58
CA PHE A 90 -9.50 -3.29 -4.81
C PHE A 90 -9.86 -1.86 -5.21
N MET A 91 -9.82 -1.53 -6.49
CA MET A 91 -10.14 -0.17 -6.97
C MET A 91 -11.58 0.22 -6.68
N LYS A 92 -12.55 -0.70 -6.77
CA LYS A 92 -13.95 -0.47 -6.38
C LYS A 92 -14.15 -0.30 -4.87
N ASN A 93 -13.24 -0.81 -4.03
CA ASN A 93 -13.25 -0.57 -2.59
C ASN A 93 -12.43 0.65 -2.17
N LEU A 94 -11.58 1.16 -3.06
CA LEU A 94 -10.92 2.44 -2.90
C LEU A 94 -11.85 3.58 -3.33
N LEU A 95 -12.48 3.46 -4.50
CA LEU A 95 -13.36 4.47 -5.09
C LEU A 95 -14.80 4.37 -4.58
N PRO A 96 -15.47 5.50 -4.27
CA PRO A 96 -16.90 5.53 -4.00
C PRO A 96 -17.72 4.91 -5.13
N THR A 97 -18.84 4.26 -4.78
CA THR A 97 -19.71 3.54 -5.72
C THR A 97 -20.11 4.35 -6.97
N GLY A 98 -20.26 5.68 -6.82
CA GLY A 98 -20.60 6.58 -7.93
C GLY A 98 -19.58 6.58 -9.08
N TYR A 99 -18.33 6.19 -8.83
CA TYR A 99 -17.25 6.17 -9.82
C TYR A 99 -17.02 4.78 -10.44
N HIS A 100 -17.78 3.75 -10.07
CA HIS A 100 -17.49 2.38 -10.51
C HIS A 100 -17.66 2.19 -12.03
N GLN A 101 -18.68 2.82 -12.63
CA GLN A 101 -18.90 2.76 -14.08
C GLN A 101 -17.84 3.56 -14.85
N GLU A 102 -17.44 4.71 -14.31
CA GLU A 102 -16.37 5.53 -14.89
C GLU A 102 -15.02 4.80 -14.81
N LEU A 103 -14.74 4.14 -13.68
CA LEU A 103 -13.58 3.27 -13.52
C LEU A 103 -13.56 2.17 -14.59
N GLU A 104 -14.66 1.44 -14.77
CA GLU A 104 -14.71 0.30 -15.71
C GLU A 104 -14.40 0.74 -17.15
N SER A 105 -14.97 1.87 -17.57
CA SER A 105 -14.85 2.43 -18.93
C SER A 105 -13.65 3.35 -19.14
N MET A 106 -12.89 3.66 -18.08
CA MET A 106 -11.72 4.53 -18.12
C MET A 106 -10.71 4.01 -19.14
N LYS A 107 -10.17 4.91 -19.96
CA LYS A 107 -9.08 4.66 -20.91
C LYS A 107 -7.75 5.17 -20.35
N PRO A 108 -6.61 4.64 -20.81
CA PRO A 108 -5.33 5.06 -20.28
C PRO A 108 -5.07 6.54 -20.61
N SER A 109 -4.64 7.30 -19.61
CA SER A 109 -4.31 8.72 -19.71
C SER A 109 -3.01 8.96 -20.48
N VAL A 110 -2.10 7.99 -20.40
CA VAL A 110 -0.79 7.98 -21.06
C VAL A 110 -0.66 6.70 -21.89
N GLY A 111 -0.09 6.82 -23.08
CA GLY A 111 0.06 5.72 -24.04
C GLY A 111 -0.90 5.81 -25.21
N ASP A 112 -0.70 4.94 -26.19
CA ASP A 112 -1.57 4.80 -27.36
C ASP A 112 -2.69 3.76 -27.16
N GLY A 113 -2.84 3.27 -25.92
CA GLY A 113 -3.84 2.26 -25.57
C GLY A 113 -5.26 2.81 -25.63
N THR A 114 -6.19 2.02 -26.17
CA THR A 114 -7.64 2.32 -26.14
C THR A 114 -8.41 1.33 -25.27
N VAL A 115 -7.70 0.41 -24.62
CA VAL A 115 -8.28 -0.65 -23.79
C VAL A 115 -8.87 -0.02 -22.54
N GLU A 116 -10.08 -0.40 -22.19
CA GLU A 116 -10.73 0.06 -20.97
C GLU A 116 -10.11 -0.61 -19.74
N PHE A 117 -10.13 0.07 -18.59
CA PHE A 117 -9.52 -0.38 -17.35
C PHE A 117 -9.98 -1.79 -16.95
N GLN A 118 -11.29 -2.07 -17.05
CA GLN A 118 -11.85 -3.39 -16.73
C GLN A 118 -11.21 -4.52 -17.55
N HIS A 119 -10.91 -4.26 -18.81
CA HIS A 119 -10.33 -5.25 -19.73
C HIS A 119 -8.82 -5.33 -19.57
N ALA A 120 -8.14 -4.21 -19.31
CA ALA A 120 -6.71 -4.17 -19.07
C ALA A 120 -6.31 -4.98 -17.82
N PHE A 121 -7.15 -4.95 -16.78
CA PHE A 121 -6.86 -5.54 -15.47
C PHE A 121 -7.77 -6.72 -15.06
N ALA A 122 -8.59 -7.28 -15.97
CA ALA A 122 -9.57 -8.34 -15.67
C ALA A 122 -8.98 -9.53 -14.88
N ASP A 123 -7.79 -10.00 -15.26
CA ASP A 123 -7.12 -11.15 -14.63
C ASP A 123 -5.97 -10.76 -13.70
N CYS A 124 -5.87 -9.48 -13.36
CA CYS A 124 -4.79 -8.95 -12.54
C CYS A 124 -5.15 -8.99 -11.06
N ARG A 125 -4.21 -9.47 -10.25
CA ARG A 125 -4.39 -9.70 -8.82
C ARG A 125 -3.34 -8.97 -8.02
N LEU A 126 -3.68 -8.55 -6.81
CA LEU A 126 -2.78 -8.00 -5.82
C LEU A 126 -2.56 -9.03 -4.72
N TRP A 127 -1.31 -9.15 -4.30
CA TRP A 127 -0.95 -9.84 -3.07
C TRP A 127 -0.03 -8.94 -2.26
N CYS A 128 -0.57 -8.38 -1.20
CA CYS A 128 0.18 -7.67 -0.17
C CYS A 128 -0.62 -7.68 1.12
N ASN A 129 0.09 -7.86 2.22
CA ASN A 129 -0.45 -7.74 3.56
C ASN A 129 0.35 -6.78 4.46
N HIS A 130 1.54 -6.32 4.02
CA HIS A 130 2.33 -5.31 4.73
C HIS A 130 3.26 -4.55 3.78
N PHE A 131 3.68 -3.35 4.21
CA PHE A 131 4.66 -2.52 3.52
C PHE A 131 5.99 -2.53 4.26
N ILE A 132 7.09 -2.62 3.52
CA ILE A 132 8.44 -2.46 4.05
C ILE A 132 9.09 -1.24 3.43
N GLN A 133 9.74 -0.43 4.27
CA GLN A 133 10.55 0.68 3.78
C GLN A 133 11.87 0.18 3.20
N VAL A 134 12.10 0.45 1.92
CA VAL A 134 13.42 0.19 1.31
C VAL A 134 14.39 1.31 1.66
N GLN A 135 15.65 0.95 1.88
CA GLN A 135 16.72 1.89 2.24
C GLN A 135 17.46 2.43 1.01
N ASP A 136 17.46 1.68 -0.09
CA ASP A 136 18.12 2.04 -1.34
C ASP A 136 17.12 1.89 -2.48
N TYR A 137 17.06 2.93 -3.32
CA TYR A 137 16.23 2.95 -4.51
C TYR A 137 16.53 1.80 -5.48
N LYS A 138 17.78 1.31 -5.54
CA LYS A 138 18.16 0.18 -6.39
C LYS A 138 17.42 -1.12 -6.04
N ALA A 139 16.78 -1.18 -4.88
CA ALA A 139 15.88 -2.27 -4.51
C ALA A 139 14.55 -2.25 -5.29
N ILE A 140 14.21 -1.15 -5.95
CA ILE A 140 13.03 -1.01 -6.81
C ILE A 140 13.42 -1.37 -8.25
N SER A 141 13.82 -2.62 -8.46
CA SER A 141 14.04 -3.17 -9.80
C SER A 141 13.23 -4.44 -10.00
N THR A 142 12.89 -4.76 -11.24
CA THR A 142 12.06 -5.91 -11.61
C THR A 142 12.42 -7.21 -10.87
N LYS A 143 13.71 -7.53 -10.72
CA LYS A 143 14.17 -8.73 -10.02
C LYS A 143 13.80 -8.71 -8.53
N PHE A 144 14.00 -7.58 -7.86
CA PHE A 144 13.63 -7.43 -6.45
C PHE A 144 12.12 -7.36 -6.28
N LEU A 145 11.40 -6.70 -7.19
CA LEU A 145 9.93 -6.66 -7.16
C LEU A 145 9.32 -8.08 -7.22
N CYS A 146 9.86 -8.99 -8.03
CA CYS A 146 9.44 -10.40 -8.02
C CYS A 146 9.66 -11.08 -6.66
N ALA A 147 10.77 -10.80 -5.98
CA ALA A 147 11.07 -11.36 -4.66
C ALA A 147 10.15 -10.78 -3.57
N LEU A 148 9.85 -9.48 -3.63
CA LEU A 148 8.94 -8.79 -2.72
C LEU A 148 7.50 -9.29 -2.88
N LEU A 149 7.03 -9.40 -4.12
CA LEU A 149 5.72 -9.97 -4.43
C LEU A 149 5.61 -11.38 -3.86
N SER A 150 6.63 -12.23 -4.03
CA SER A 150 6.68 -13.59 -3.49
C SER A 150 6.55 -13.70 -1.96
N ASN A 151 6.60 -12.58 -1.24
CA ASN A 151 6.46 -12.51 0.22
C ASN A 151 5.25 -11.64 0.65
N GLY A 152 4.40 -11.20 -0.28
CA GLY A 152 3.27 -10.32 0.02
C GLY A 152 3.69 -8.93 0.50
N ILE A 153 4.85 -8.43 0.04
CA ILE A 153 5.43 -7.17 0.46
C ILE A 153 5.13 -6.07 -0.55
N GLY A 154 4.51 -4.99 -0.09
CA GLY A 154 4.50 -3.69 -0.75
C GLY A 154 5.73 -2.85 -0.35
N VAL A 155 6.08 -1.87 -1.16
CA VAL A 155 7.25 -1.02 -0.93
C VAL A 155 6.83 0.36 -0.44
N LEU A 156 7.32 0.75 0.73
CA LEU A 156 7.45 2.16 1.10
C LEU A 156 8.82 2.63 0.59
N CYS A 157 8.84 3.66 -0.26
CA CYS A 157 10.05 4.08 -0.94
C CYS A 157 11.05 4.71 0.04
N ALA A 158 12.32 4.74 -0.39
CA ALA A 158 13.37 5.39 0.38
C ALA A 158 13.06 6.89 0.56
N PRO A 159 13.46 7.52 1.68
CA PRO A 159 13.32 8.95 1.86
C PRO A 159 13.94 9.72 0.68
N ASN A 160 13.30 10.81 0.26
CA ASN A 160 13.70 11.64 -0.89
C ASN A 160 13.68 10.92 -2.25
N GLN A 161 13.00 9.78 -2.36
CA GLN A 161 12.75 9.15 -3.65
C GLN A 161 11.97 10.09 -4.57
N ALA A 162 12.46 10.25 -5.80
CA ALA A 162 11.78 11.05 -6.81
C ALA A 162 10.54 10.32 -7.33
N GLY A 163 9.46 11.07 -7.55
CA GLY A 163 8.27 10.61 -8.26
C GLY A 163 7.30 9.76 -7.43
N ILE A 164 7.78 8.77 -6.67
CA ILE A 164 6.92 7.79 -5.98
C ILE A 164 7.27 7.61 -4.50
N ASP A 165 6.24 7.29 -3.72
CA ASP A 165 6.32 7.16 -2.27
C ASP A 165 5.92 5.76 -1.80
N LEU A 166 4.92 5.15 -2.47
CA LEU A 166 4.53 3.75 -2.27
C LEU A 166 4.53 3.02 -3.62
N LEU A 167 4.80 1.73 -3.58
CA LEU A 167 4.65 0.85 -4.72
C LEU A 167 4.00 -0.47 -4.29
N TRP A 168 2.87 -0.79 -4.92
CA TRP A 168 2.19 -2.07 -4.75
C TRP A 168 2.43 -2.93 -6.00
N ILE A 169 2.78 -4.19 -5.77
CA ILE A 169 3.04 -5.17 -6.81
C ILE A 169 1.86 -6.13 -6.91
N GLY A 170 1.37 -6.30 -8.13
CA GLY A 170 0.40 -7.31 -8.50
C GLY A 170 0.96 -8.28 -9.53
N LEU A 171 0.11 -9.20 -9.96
CA LEU A 171 0.44 -10.25 -10.92
C LEU A 171 -0.71 -10.45 -11.90
N LYS A 172 -0.37 -10.57 -13.18
CA LYS A 172 -1.24 -11.11 -14.21
C LYS A 172 -0.88 -12.57 -14.48
N GLY A 173 -1.87 -13.45 -14.41
CA GLY A 173 -1.63 -14.90 -14.48
C GLY A 173 -1.04 -15.45 -13.17
N ASP A 174 -0.25 -16.52 -13.29
CA ASP A 174 0.25 -17.32 -12.16
C ASP A 174 1.78 -17.35 -12.04
N LYS A 175 2.50 -16.96 -13.09
CA LYS A 175 3.97 -16.96 -13.14
C LYS A 175 4.54 -15.61 -12.70
N ILE A 176 5.29 -15.60 -11.60
CA ILE A 176 6.05 -14.43 -11.15
C ILE A 176 7.27 -14.21 -12.06
N CYS A 177 7.13 -13.26 -12.99
CA CYS A 177 8.24 -12.73 -13.80
C CYS A 177 7.94 -11.26 -14.14
N GLY A 178 8.98 -10.51 -14.55
CA GLY A 178 8.87 -9.07 -14.80
C GLY A 178 7.79 -8.66 -15.79
N GLU A 179 7.56 -9.48 -16.82
CA GLU A 179 6.54 -9.28 -17.84
C GLU A 179 5.12 -9.39 -17.30
N ASN A 180 4.92 -10.16 -16.22
CA ASN A 180 3.63 -10.42 -15.60
C ASN A 180 3.34 -9.51 -14.40
N LEU A 181 4.32 -8.71 -13.94
CA LEU A 181 4.12 -7.82 -12.81
C LEU A 181 3.17 -6.69 -13.18
N VAL A 182 2.17 -6.47 -12.34
CA VAL A 182 1.32 -5.27 -12.37
C VAL A 182 1.87 -4.30 -11.35
N LEU A 183 2.01 -3.01 -11.69
CA LEU A 183 2.54 -2.00 -10.78
C LEU A 183 1.49 -0.94 -10.47
N ILE A 184 1.31 -0.66 -9.17
CA ILE A 184 0.54 0.48 -8.68
C ILE A 184 1.52 1.43 -8.00
N LEU A 185 1.69 2.62 -8.56
CA LEU A 185 2.59 3.65 -8.07
C LEU A 185 1.79 4.68 -7.29
N GLY A 186 2.16 4.93 -6.04
CA GLY A 186 1.51 5.87 -5.15
C GLY A 186 2.42 7.07 -4.87
N GLN A 187 1.87 8.27 -4.93
CA GLN A 187 2.54 9.49 -4.47
C GLN A 187 1.62 10.26 -3.52
N ALA A 188 2.12 10.59 -2.34
CA ALA A 188 1.40 11.37 -1.35
C ALA A 188 1.81 12.86 -1.39
N LYS A 189 0.83 13.73 -1.15
CA LYS A 189 1.00 15.16 -0.99
C LYS A 189 0.17 15.62 0.21
N ASN A 190 0.85 16.09 1.25
CA ASN A 190 0.25 16.64 2.47
C ASN A 190 0.38 18.19 2.51
N ASP A 191 0.17 18.84 1.38
CA ASP A 191 0.17 20.31 1.26
C ASP A 191 -1.17 20.80 0.69
N LYS A 192 -1.73 21.85 1.31
CA LYS A 192 -3.04 22.41 0.97
C LYS A 192 -3.12 23.04 -0.42
N SER A 193 -1.98 23.32 -1.05
CA SER A 193 -1.90 23.83 -2.42
C SER A 193 -2.36 22.81 -3.46
N TYR A 194 -2.31 21.52 -3.13
CA TYR A 194 -2.85 20.45 -3.96
C TYR A 194 -4.34 20.29 -3.70
N ARG A 195 -5.13 20.46 -4.77
CA ARG A 195 -6.60 20.41 -4.75
C ARG A 195 -7.11 19.24 -5.59
N THR A 196 -8.41 19.21 -5.87
CA THR A 196 -9.06 18.17 -6.70
C THR A 196 -8.53 18.12 -8.12
N LYS A 197 -8.14 19.26 -8.72
CA LYS A 197 -7.59 19.29 -10.07
C LYS A 197 -6.22 18.62 -10.12
N SER A 198 -6.07 17.62 -10.98
CA SER A 198 -4.81 16.93 -11.19
C SER A 198 -3.70 17.86 -11.69
N ASN A 199 -2.46 17.60 -11.23
CA ASN A 199 -1.27 18.31 -11.65
C ASN A 199 -0.44 17.44 -12.62
N PRO A 200 -0.37 17.79 -13.92
CA PRO A 200 0.39 17.02 -14.90
C PRO A 200 1.88 16.87 -14.55
N LEU A 201 2.51 17.86 -13.91
CA LEU A 201 3.94 17.78 -13.57
C LEU A 201 4.22 16.70 -12.52
N ILE A 202 3.27 16.47 -11.61
CA ILE A 202 3.38 15.41 -10.60
C ILE A 202 3.26 14.04 -11.27
N LEU A 203 2.27 13.88 -12.15
CA LEU A 203 2.10 12.65 -12.91
C LEU A 203 3.28 12.39 -13.86
N ASP A 204 3.82 13.41 -14.51
CA ASP A 204 5.00 13.30 -15.38
C ASP A 204 6.25 12.89 -14.59
N ALA A 205 6.35 13.25 -13.31
CA ALA A 205 7.44 12.81 -12.42
C ALA A 205 7.31 11.35 -11.98
N MET A 206 6.12 10.76 -12.10
CA MET A 206 5.86 9.33 -11.85
C MET A 206 6.10 8.46 -13.08
N ASP A 207 7.03 8.86 -13.96
CA ASP A 207 7.40 8.09 -15.15
C ASP A 207 8.26 6.87 -14.75
N PRO A 208 7.72 5.64 -14.87
CA PRO A 208 8.39 4.44 -14.36
C PRO A 208 9.63 4.04 -15.16
N VAL A 209 9.74 4.50 -16.42
CA VAL A 209 10.90 4.24 -17.28
C VAL A 209 12.03 5.20 -16.90
N LYS A 210 11.73 6.50 -16.75
CA LYS A 210 12.73 7.49 -16.29
C LYS A 210 13.19 7.22 -14.87
N LEU A 211 12.33 6.65 -14.05
CA LEU A 211 12.69 6.23 -12.70
C LEU A 211 13.57 4.97 -12.74
N ASP A 212 13.63 4.16 -13.80
CA ASP A 212 14.31 2.84 -13.81
C ASP A 212 13.60 1.77 -12.96
N ILE A 213 12.27 1.88 -12.81
CA ILE A 213 11.44 0.89 -12.11
C ILE A 213 11.19 -0.32 -13.02
N CYS A 214 10.92 -0.05 -14.30
CA CYS A 214 10.65 -1.09 -15.29
C CYS A 214 11.06 -0.67 -16.71
N ALA A 215 11.21 -1.67 -17.58
CA ALA A 215 11.51 -1.44 -18.99
C ALA A 215 10.40 -0.66 -19.70
N ALA A 216 10.74 -0.01 -20.81
CA ALA A 216 9.78 0.61 -21.71
C ALA A 216 8.87 -0.41 -22.43
N ASN A 217 7.74 0.06 -22.93
CA ASN A 217 6.77 -0.63 -23.80
C ASN A 217 6.26 -1.95 -23.22
N ARG A 218 6.00 -1.98 -21.91
CA ARG A 218 5.42 -3.15 -21.25
C ARG A 218 4.00 -3.41 -21.74
N SER A 219 3.67 -4.69 -21.83
CA SER A 219 2.33 -5.16 -22.24
C SER A 219 1.26 -4.90 -21.18
N ILE A 220 1.64 -4.91 -19.90
CA ILE A 220 0.73 -4.65 -18.78
C ILE A 220 0.81 -3.16 -18.42
N PRO A 221 -0.32 -2.42 -18.49
CA PRO A 221 -0.36 -1.03 -18.09
C PRO A 221 -0.08 -0.82 -16.61
N ILE A 222 0.34 0.39 -16.26
CA ILE A 222 0.67 0.80 -14.90
C ILE A 222 -0.47 1.62 -14.31
N ILE A 223 -0.74 1.47 -13.02
CA ILE A 223 -1.69 2.31 -12.30
C ILE A 223 -0.87 3.35 -11.55
N ARG A 224 -1.18 4.64 -11.73
CA ARG A 224 -0.53 5.72 -10.98
C ARG A 224 -1.59 6.44 -10.16
N ILE A 225 -1.32 6.63 -8.88
CA ILE A 225 -2.26 7.23 -7.95
C ILE A 225 -1.58 8.34 -7.17
N VAL A 226 -2.15 9.54 -7.22
CA VAL A 226 -1.74 10.67 -6.39
C VAL A 226 -2.77 10.91 -5.30
N PHE A 227 -2.29 11.05 -4.07
CA PHE A 227 -3.08 11.38 -2.89
C PHE A 227 -2.75 12.81 -2.43
N ALA A 228 -3.58 13.79 -2.81
CA ALA A 228 -3.58 15.16 -2.31
C ALA A 228 -4.32 15.26 -0.96
N LEU A 229 -3.75 14.64 0.07
CA LEU A 229 -4.38 14.36 1.37
C LEU A 229 -4.75 15.61 2.17
N ALA A 230 -4.03 16.71 1.99
CA ALA A 230 -4.30 17.97 2.69
C ALA A 230 -5.27 18.90 1.95
N SER A 231 -5.85 18.48 0.82
CA SER A 231 -6.86 19.28 0.11
C SER A 231 -8.05 19.58 1.03
N GLU A 232 -8.46 20.85 1.06
CA GLU A 232 -9.65 21.28 1.80
C GLU A 232 -10.95 20.91 1.07
N GLU A 233 -10.87 20.77 -0.25
CA GLU A 233 -11.96 20.31 -1.10
C GLU A 233 -11.72 18.83 -1.42
N PRO A 234 -12.56 17.93 -0.91
CA PRO A 234 -12.46 16.52 -1.26
C PRO A 234 -12.90 16.30 -2.70
N GLY A 235 -12.34 15.28 -3.33
CA GLY A 235 -12.78 14.89 -4.67
C GLY A 235 -11.84 13.93 -5.36
N ILE A 236 -12.31 13.44 -6.50
CA ILE A 236 -11.64 12.40 -7.27
C ILE A 236 -11.56 12.87 -8.71
N THR A 237 -10.43 12.65 -9.36
CA THR A 237 -10.27 12.84 -10.79
C THR A 237 -9.66 11.58 -11.39
N LEU A 238 -10.44 10.90 -12.23
CA LEU A 238 -9.95 9.86 -13.13
C LEU A 238 -9.38 10.60 -14.33
N VAL A 239 -8.08 10.56 -14.52
CA VAL A 239 -7.43 11.41 -15.53
C VAL A 239 -7.74 10.87 -16.91
N GLU A 240 -8.35 11.71 -17.74
CA GLU A 240 -8.67 11.37 -19.11
C GLU A 240 -7.44 11.43 -20.02
N PRO A 241 -7.46 10.69 -21.16
CA PRO A 241 -6.44 10.81 -22.19
C PRO A 241 -6.30 12.27 -22.65
N SER A 242 -5.07 12.75 -22.77
CA SER A 242 -4.85 14.12 -23.25
C SER A 242 -5.17 14.23 -24.74
N ASP A 243 -6.17 15.04 -25.07
CA ASP A 243 -6.43 15.56 -26.42
C ASP A 243 -5.33 16.53 -26.85
N ARG A 244 -4.07 16.08 -26.94
CA ARG A 244 -3.00 16.90 -27.53
C ARG A 244 -3.27 17.06 -29.03
N LYS A 245 -4.03 18.09 -29.40
CA LYS A 245 -4.30 18.57 -30.79
C LYS A 245 -3.08 19.21 -31.46
N SER A 246 -1.87 19.00 -30.93
CA SER A 246 -0.65 19.57 -31.48
C SER A 246 -0.14 18.70 -32.65
N PRO A 247 0.08 19.27 -33.85
CA PRO A 247 0.57 18.54 -35.02
C PRO A 247 2.07 18.15 -34.95
N ARG A 248 2.78 18.44 -33.84
CA ARG A 248 4.12 17.85 -33.62
C ARG A 248 3.94 16.35 -33.47
N LEU A 249 4.64 15.57 -34.31
CA LEU A 249 4.67 14.10 -34.25
C LEU A 249 4.58 13.64 -32.80
N LYS A 250 3.48 12.98 -32.43
CA LYS A 250 3.37 12.32 -31.13
C LYS A 250 4.54 11.35 -31.06
N GLN A 251 5.55 11.66 -30.24
CA GLN A 251 6.50 10.63 -29.88
C GLN A 251 5.71 9.54 -29.16
N PRO A 252 5.84 8.26 -29.56
CA PRO A 252 5.15 7.18 -28.90
C PRO A 252 5.56 7.18 -27.42
N SER A 253 4.58 7.06 -26.54
CA SER A 253 4.85 6.95 -25.11
C SER A 253 5.60 5.65 -24.83
N GLU A 254 6.60 5.71 -23.95
CA GLU A 254 7.36 4.53 -23.55
C GLU A 254 6.60 3.63 -22.56
N PHE A 255 5.42 4.02 -22.11
CA PHE A 255 4.56 3.20 -21.25
C PHE A 255 3.08 3.59 -21.40
N THR A 256 2.21 2.72 -20.91
CA THR A 256 0.76 2.95 -20.82
C THR A 256 0.37 3.04 -19.35
N SER A 257 -0.43 4.04 -18.96
CA SER A 257 -0.92 4.17 -17.58
C SER A 257 -2.35 4.65 -17.45
N TYR A 258 -2.96 4.29 -16.33
CA TYR A 258 -4.22 4.82 -15.85
C TYR A 258 -3.93 5.64 -14.59
N ASP A 259 -4.26 6.92 -14.64
CA ASP A 259 -3.90 7.85 -13.56
C ASP A 259 -5.11 8.29 -12.76
N PHE A 260 -4.96 8.23 -11.44
CA PHE A 260 -5.96 8.60 -10.47
C PHE A 260 -5.45 9.72 -9.58
N TRP A 261 -6.31 10.68 -9.28
CA TRP A 261 -6.01 11.76 -8.37
C TRP A 261 -7.11 11.84 -7.31
N PHE A 262 -6.72 11.58 -6.06
CA PHE A 262 -7.59 11.66 -4.90
C PHE A 262 -7.21 12.88 -4.07
N ALA A 263 -8.18 13.73 -3.76
CA ALA A 263 -7.98 14.94 -2.96
C ALA A 263 -8.82 14.85 -1.68
N GLY A 264 -8.20 15.18 -0.55
CA GLY A 264 -8.81 15.07 0.77
C GLY A 264 -8.79 13.63 1.31
N VAL A 265 -9.21 13.47 2.57
CA VAL A 265 -9.34 12.17 3.24
C VAL A 265 -10.69 12.09 3.95
N ASP A 266 -11.71 11.65 3.22
CA ASP A 266 -13.06 11.47 3.73
C ASP A 266 -13.86 10.44 2.91
N PRO A 267 -15.09 10.10 3.34
CA PRO A 267 -15.92 9.09 2.66
C PRO A 267 -16.34 9.46 1.22
N SER A 268 -16.31 10.74 0.85
CA SER A 268 -16.60 11.17 -0.52
C SER A 268 -15.41 10.96 -1.46
N THR A 269 -14.21 10.78 -0.91
CA THR A 269 -12.98 10.50 -1.64
C THR A 269 -12.62 9.02 -1.61
N PHE A 270 -12.84 8.34 -0.48
CA PHE A 270 -12.48 6.93 -0.29
C PHE A 270 -13.64 6.12 0.28
N GLN A 271 -14.02 5.07 -0.44
CA GLN A 271 -15.12 4.17 -0.04
C GLN A 271 -14.82 3.37 1.24
N CYS A 272 -13.54 3.14 1.53
CA CYS A 272 -13.05 2.44 2.72
C CYS A 272 -12.85 3.34 3.95
N VAL A 273 -13.21 4.63 3.87
CA VAL A 273 -13.07 5.59 4.97
C VAL A 273 -14.46 6.03 5.45
N THR A 274 -14.71 5.95 6.75
CA THR A 274 -15.93 6.47 7.38
C THR A 274 -15.76 7.92 7.85
N ALA A 275 -16.87 8.62 8.12
CA ALA A 275 -16.84 10.00 8.57
C ALA A 275 -16.09 10.19 9.89
N LYS A 276 -16.14 9.18 10.78
CA LYS A 276 -15.40 9.15 12.04
C LYS A 276 -13.90 8.94 11.79
N GLU A 277 -13.56 7.96 10.96
CA GLU A 277 -12.16 7.65 10.61
C GLU A 277 -11.45 8.80 9.91
N ALA A 278 -12.17 9.58 9.11
CA ALA A 278 -11.65 10.78 8.47
C ALA A 278 -11.06 11.79 9.47
N GLY A 279 -11.60 11.86 10.70
CA GLY A 279 -11.03 12.66 11.79
C GLY A 279 -9.64 12.19 12.18
N TYR A 280 -9.50 10.90 12.49
CA TYR A 280 -8.21 10.31 12.88
C TYR A 280 -7.17 10.41 11.75
N TYR A 281 -7.56 10.20 10.49
CA TYR A 281 -6.64 10.39 9.37
C TYR A 281 -6.15 11.84 9.26
N ARG A 282 -7.00 12.83 9.51
CA ARG A 282 -6.57 14.24 9.53
C ARG A 282 -5.60 14.52 10.69
N ASP A 283 -5.80 13.90 11.85
CA ASP A 283 -4.90 14.03 12.98
C ASP A 283 -3.52 13.43 12.66
N LEU A 284 -3.49 12.25 12.03
CA LEU A 284 -2.27 11.61 11.52
C LEU A 284 -1.56 12.46 10.44
N LEU A 285 -2.33 13.13 9.58
CA LEU A 285 -1.78 14.05 8.58
C LEU A 285 -1.24 15.34 9.21
N ALA A 286 -1.84 15.82 10.29
CA ALA A 286 -1.36 16.98 11.00
C ALA A 286 -0.04 16.69 11.72
N SER A 287 0.13 15.49 12.27
CA SER A 287 1.37 15.07 12.95
C SER A 287 2.53 14.76 11.99
N SER A 288 2.24 14.49 10.70
CA SER A 288 3.26 14.24 9.65
C SER A 288 3.77 15.51 8.97
N ARG A 289 3.17 16.68 9.22
CA ARG A 289 3.73 17.93 8.68
C ARG A 289 5.06 18.20 9.36
N PRO A 290 6.12 18.56 8.61
CA PRO A 290 7.37 18.97 9.22
C PRO A 290 7.08 20.18 10.10
N ILE A 291 7.02 19.96 11.42
CA ILE A 291 7.12 21.03 12.38
C ILE A 291 8.53 21.57 12.14
N TYR A 292 8.63 22.81 11.66
CA TYR A 292 9.90 23.54 11.60
C TYR A 292 10.62 23.33 12.94
N ASN A 293 11.64 22.46 12.96
CA ASN A 293 12.36 21.95 14.14
C ASN A 293 11.85 22.44 15.50
N PRO A 294 10.97 21.71 16.21
CA PRO A 294 11.13 21.69 17.65
C PRO A 294 12.36 20.83 17.92
N PRO A 295 13.34 21.28 18.72
CA PRO A 295 14.35 20.36 19.23
C PRO A 295 13.59 19.17 19.85
N PHE A 296 14.07 17.94 19.60
CA PHE A 296 13.64 16.76 20.37
C PHE A 296 13.42 17.22 21.82
N PRO A 297 12.23 17.01 22.41
CA PRO A 297 12.00 17.45 23.77
C PRO A 297 13.00 16.71 24.65
N VAL A 298 14.07 17.41 25.04
CA VAL A 298 14.94 16.97 26.10
C VAL A 298 14.04 16.91 27.34
N PRO A 299 13.92 15.75 28.01
CA PRO A 299 13.08 15.61 29.20
C PRO A 299 13.37 16.76 30.16
N ARG A 300 12.36 17.59 30.45
CA ARG A 300 12.57 18.80 31.27
C ARG A 300 12.45 18.51 32.76
N ASP A 301 11.96 17.33 33.13
CA ASP A 301 11.86 16.89 34.51
C ASP A 301 12.03 15.37 34.71
N LEU A 302 12.09 14.97 35.98
CA LEU A 302 12.27 13.59 36.44
C LEU A 302 11.04 12.70 36.13
N GLY A 303 9.87 13.31 35.90
CA GLY A 303 8.62 12.62 35.54
C GLY A 303 8.66 12.07 34.12
N ASP A 304 9.20 12.85 33.18
CA ASP A 304 9.41 12.43 31.79
C ASP A 304 10.39 11.24 31.66
N LEU A 305 11.46 11.23 32.47
CA LEU A 305 12.40 10.11 32.57
C LEU A 305 11.74 8.83 33.11
N THR A 306 10.85 8.97 34.10
CA THR A 306 10.10 7.84 34.67
C THR A 306 9.14 7.25 33.65
N ARG A 307 8.54 8.08 32.80
CA ARG A 307 7.65 7.68 31.70
C ARG A 307 8.41 6.96 30.57
N LEU A 308 9.61 7.43 30.24
CA LEU A 308 10.54 6.77 29.30
C LEU A 308 11.01 5.40 29.81
N VAL A 309 11.27 5.27 31.12
CA VAL A 309 11.60 3.97 31.75
C VAL A 309 10.38 3.04 31.75
N GLY A 310 9.18 3.56 31.99
CA GLY A 310 7.93 2.80 31.84
C GLY A 310 7.72 2.26 30.43
N LEU A 311 7.93 3.10 29.41
CA LEU A 311 7.87 2.71 28.00
C LEU A 311 8.94 1.67 27.64
N LYS A 312 10.15 1.80 28.19
CA LYS A 312 11.21 0.80 28.03
C LYS A 312 10.77 -0.57 28.56
N ASN A 313 10.18 -0.59 29.75
CA ASN A 313 9.66 -1.83 30.36
C ASN A 313 8.49 -2.43 29.56
N GLU A 314 7.63 -1.60 28.97
CA GLU A 314 6.57 -2.06 28.05
C GLU A 314 7.14 -2.63 26.74
N THR A 315 8.16 -2.00 26.15
CA THR A 315 8.86 -2.55 24.97
C THR A 315 9.66 -3.82 25.27
N GLU A 316 10.18 -3.98 26.49
CA GLU A 316 10.80 -5.22 26.95
C GLU A 316 9.75 -6.35 27.08
N GLY A 317 8.52 -6.03 27.50
CA GLY A 317 7.37 -6.94 27.47
C GLY A 317 6.96 -7.36 26.05
N VAL A 318 7.04 -6.46 25.06
CA VAL A 318 6.88 -6.80 23.63
C VAL A 318 8.01 -7.73 23.16
N GLY A 319 9.22 -7.59 23.72
CA GLY A 319 10.35 -8.50 23.52
C GLY A 319 10.05 -9.93 23.99
N GLU A 320 9.48 -10.09 25.18
CA GLU A 320 9.03 -11.39 25.69
C GLU A 320 7.87 -11.97 24.87
N ALA A 321 6.91 -11.15 24.45
CA ALA A 321 5.84 -11.58 23.54
C ALA A 321 6.41 -12.09 22.20
N ARG A 322 7.45 -11.44 21.66
CA ARG A 322 8.18 -11.87 20.47
C ARG A 322 8.90 -13.21 20.66
N VAL A 323 9.51 -13.43 21.82
CA VAL A 323 10.18 -14.70 22.18
C VAL A 323 9.16 -15.83 22.33
N ASN A 324 8.02 -15.55 22.97
CA ASN A 324 6.92 -16.51 23.14
C ASN A 324 6.26 -16.86 21.80
N MET A 325 6.06 -15.88 20.91
CA MET A 325 5.61 -16.12 19.53
C MET A 325 6.61 -16.95 18.72
N ARG A 326 7.92 -16.70 18.85
CA ARG A 326 8.97 -17.55 18.22
C ARG A 326 8.93 -18.98 18.74
N ARG A 327 8.72 -19.18 20.05
CA ARG A 327 8.56 -20.52 20.63
C ARG A 327 7.31 -21.20 20.10
N ALA A 328 6.17 -20.52 20.04
CA ALA A 328 4.93 -21.05 19.48
C ALA A 328 5.06 -21.44 18.00
N ALA A 329 5.70 -20.59 17.18
CA ALA A 329 5.97 -20.85 15.77
C ALA A 329 6.91 -22.06 15.57
N ASN A 330 7.94 -22.20 16.41
CA ASN A 330 8.85 -23.35 16.38
C ASN A 330 8.17 -24.66 16.80
N THR A 331 7.20 -24.60 17.73
CA THR A 331 6.39 -25.77 18.11
C THR A 331 5.41 -26.15 16.99
N MET A 332 4.89 -25.18 16.23
CA MET A 332 4.04 -25.42 15.05
C MET A 332 4.83 -25.97 13.84
N MET A 333 6.11 -25.61 13.67
CA MET A 333 6.96 -26.14 12.60
C MET A 333 7.24 -27.65 12.70
N MET A 334 6.96 -28.29 13.84
CA MET A 334 7.05 -29.76 13.95
C MET A 334 5.82 -30.50 13.40
N ALA A 335 4.73 -29.80 13.05
CA ALA A 335 3.46 -30.45 12.68
C ALA A 335 2.99 -30.19 11.24
N THR A 336 3.51 -29.18 10.53
CA THR A 336 3.04 -28.87 9.17
C THR A 336 4.17 -28.42 8.26
N LYS A 337 4.39 -29.17 7.18
CA LYS A 337 5.13 -28.66 6.02
C LYS A 337 4.39 -27.44 5.48
N PRO A 338 5.07 -26.32 5.16
CA PRO A 338 4.44 -25.23 4.41
C PRO A 338 4.12 -25.75 3.01
N HIS A 339 2.88 -26.17 2.79
CA HIS A 339 2.39 -26.60 1.49
C HIS A 339 2.06 -25.38 0.65
N PHE A 340 3.06 -24.73 0.04
CA PHE A 340 2.82 -23.96 -1.18
C PHE A 340 2.13 -24.90 -2.20
N PRO A 341 1.33 -24.40 -3.16
CA PRO A 341 0.94 -25.21 -4.30
C PRO A 341 2.20 -25.85 -4.90
N ASP A 342 2.20 -27.15 -5.16
CA ASP A 342 3.41 -27.87 -5.63
C ASP A 342 4.02 -27.22 -6.89
N THR A 343 3.21 -26.48 -7.64
CA THR A 343 3.61 -25.65 -8.79
C THR A 343 4.50 -24.46 -8.41
N TRP A 344 4.27 -23.80 -7.28
CA TRP A 344 5.03 -22.63 -6.81
C TRP A 344 6.37 -23.02 -6.19
N HIS A 345 6.39 -24.11 -5.41
CA HIS A 345 7.61 -24.62 -4.79
C HIS A 345 8.59 -25.19 -5.83
N ALA A 346 8.08 -25.83 -6.88
CA ALA A 346 8.88 -26.37 -7.96
C ALA A 346 9.54 -25.29 -8.84
N LEU A 347 8.92 -24.10 -8.95
CA LEU A 347 9.40 -23.00 -9.81
C LEU A 347 10.41 -22.10 -9.11
N LEU A 348 10.29 -21.88 -7.80
CA LEU A 348 11.16 -20.96 -7.04
C LEU A 348 12.48 -21.61 -6.57
N PHE A 349 12.53 -22.94 -6.43
CA PHE A 349 13.66 -23.63 -5.79
C PHE A 349 14.30 -24.74 -6.61
N LYS A 350 13.85 -25.01 -7.85
CA LYS A 350 14.63 -25.83 -8.79
C LYS A 350 15.54 -24.95 -9.63
N GLY A 351 16.71 -24.65 -9.07
CA GLY A 351 17.87 -24.35 -9.88
C GLY A 351 18.24 -25.57 -10.72
N LYS A 352 18.18 -25.40 -12.04
CA LYS A 352 19.28 -25.83 -12.91
C LYS A 352 19.74 -24.56 -13.64
N ASP A 353 20.58 -23.81 -12.94
CA ASP A 353 21.86 -23.25 -13.37
C ASP A 353 22.26 -22.08 -12.46
#